data_AF-A0A2E3BYS6-F1
#
_entry.id   AF-A0A2E3BYS6-F1
#
_cell.length_a   1.000
_cell.length_b   1.000
_cell.length_c   1.000
_cell.angle_alpha   90.00
_cell.angle_beta   90.00
_cell.angle_gamma   90.00
#
_symmetry.space_group_name_H-M   'P 1'
#
loop_
_entity.id
_entity.type
_entity.pdbx_description
1 polymer ?
#
loop_
_entity_poly.entity_id
_entity_poly.type
_entity_poly.pdbx_seq_one_letter_code
_entity_poly.pdbx_strand_id
1 'polypeptide(L)'
;MVEYNCKQCGFTTNKKSTYISHCNRKTPCIPKIESNLIDNTKNIKNTINKVSKHKCPYCDKKFSRSDSLKRHINKTCKFKIDMENNNEMIYNKLFQKIEDLKNDIDSKTFIKENNQHHQINYNAETINNTKNIDARKTTNNITNNIQNNQNINVVSFGKEDMGFITDAVCKYLIDRGFKSIPKLVEFVHFNKNHPEYHNIYIPNFRKPYICIHGSGKWILRNRDETIEKLIDDKKDFLTEKFHNLKEELKPSSIKKFNRFLDQQDDDEVLDNLKQDIKLLLYNNRDSAKRIRQKN
;
A
#
# COMPACT_ATOMS: atom_id res chain seq x y z
N MET A 1 -33.90 78.41 8.75
CA MET A 1 -32.76 77.48 8.90
C MET A 1 -32.58 76.76 7.57
N VAL A 2 -31.40 76.80 6.96
CA VAL A 2 -31.19 76.30 5.57
C VAL A 2 -30.96 74.80 5.58
N GLU A 3 -31.73 74.06 4.78
CA GLU A 3 -31.59 72.62 4.62
C GLU A 3 -30.73 72.32 3.38
N TYR A 4 -29.75 71.44 3.56
CA TYR A 4 -28.81 71.01 2.53
C TYR A 4 -29.10 69.56 2.13
N ASN A 5 -29.34 69.31 0.84
CA ASN A 5 -29.78 68.04 0.30
C ASN A 5 -28.83 67.49 -0.78
N CYS A 6 -28.34 66.27 -0.60
CA CYS A 6 -27.52 65.58 -1.60
C CYS A 6 -28.40 64.94 -2.66
N LYS A 7 -28.29 65.40 -3.92
CA LYS A 7 -29.09 64.92 -5.06
C LYS A 7 -28.82 63.46 -5.46
N GLN A 8 -27.69 62.90 -5.04
CA GLN A 8 -27.29 61.56 -5.44
C GLN A 8 -27.87 60.53 -4.46
N CYS A 9 -27.60 60.63 -3.16
CA CYS A 9 -28.09 59.65 -2.16
C CYS A 9 -29.33 60.08 -1.34
N GLY A 10 -29.82 61.32 -1.53
CA GLY A 10 -30.96 61.87 -0.78
C GLY A 10 -30.68 62.13 0.70
N PHE A 11 -29.42 62.38 1.07
CA PHE A 11 -29.03 62.80 2.43
C PHE A 11 -29.41 64.27 2.68
N THR A 12 -30.06 64.56 3.81
CA THR A 12 -30.42 65.93 4.22
C THR A 12 -29.80 66.32 5.55
N THR A 13 -29.39 67.58 5.70
CA THR A 13 -28.89 68.14 6.96
C THR A 13 -29.11 69.64 7.02
N ASN A 14 -29.24 70.19 8.22
CA ASN A 14 -29.37 71.62 8.48
C ASN A 14 -28.01 72.31 8.76
N LYS A 15 -26.91 71.55 8.77
CA LYS A 15 -25.54 72.03 9.06
C LYS A 15 -24.67 71.98 7.80
N LYS A 16 -24.17 73.15 7.38
CA LYS A 16 -23.32 73.29 6.18
C LYS A 16 -22.04 72.46 6.26
N SER A 17 -21.39 72.40 7.43
CA SER A 17 -20.16 71.62 7.64
C SER A 17 -20.37 70.13 7.38
N THR A 18 -21.49 69.58 7.89
CA THR A 18 -21.87 68.18 7.70
C THR A 18 -22.16 67.86 6.23
N TYR A 19 -22.79 68.79 5.51
CA TYR A 19 -23.04 68.64 4.07
C TYR A 19 -21.73 68.64 3.26
N ILE A 20 -20.78 69.53 3.58
CA ILE A 20 -19.48 69.58 2.89
C ILE A 20 -18.68 68.29 3.12
N SER A 21 -18.61 67.80 4.36
CA SER A 21 -17.95 66.52 4.68
C SER A 21 -18.61 65.34 3.97
N HIS A 22 -19.94 65.36 3.81
CA HIS A 22 -20.68 64.36 3.05
C HIS A 22 -20.34 64.34 1.55
N CYS A 23 -20.10 65.50 0.94
CA CYS A 23 -19.71 65.61 -0.47
C CYS A 23 -18.23 65.24 -0.70
N ASN A 24 -17.37 65.54 0.27
CA ASN A 24 -15.90 65.39 0.14
C ASN A 24 -15.33 64.08 0.70
N ARG A 25 -16.17 63.12 1.08
CA ARG A 25 -15.71 61.82 1.57
C ARG A 25 -15.00 61.02 0.48
N LYS A 26 -13.99 60.25 0.87
CA LYS A 26 -13.21 59.36 -0.04
C LYS A 26 -14.06 58.28 -0.72
N THR A 27 -15.19 57.91 -0.13
CA THR A 27 -16.14 56.93 -0.68
C THR A 27 -17.41 57.63 -1.17
N PRO A 28 -17.66 57.72 -2.48
CA PRO A 28 -18.82 58.42 -3.03
C PRO A 28 -20.15 57.91 -2.48
N CYS A 29 -21.14 58.79 -2.40
CA CYS A 29 -22.48 58.44 -1.94
C CYS A 29 -23.23 57.59 -2.99
N ILE A 30 -23.95 56.56 -2.54
CA ILE A 30 -24.68 55.63 -3.42
C ILE A 30 -26.07 56.19 -3.74
N PRO A 31 -26.53 56.14 -5.00
CA PRO A 31 -27.83 56.69 -5.37
C PRO A 31 -29.02 56.05 -4.64
N LYS A 32 -29.98 56.86 -4.18
CA LYS A 32 -31.27 56.38 -3.65
C LYS A 32 -32.13 55.95 -4.85
N ILE A 33 -32.12 54.67 -5.18
CA ILE A 33 -33.07 54.11 -6.16
C ILE A 33 -34.39 53.90 -5.41
N GLU A 34 -35.45 54.60 -5.84
CA GLU A 34 -36.80 54.38 -5.34
C GLU A 34 -37.22 52.93 -5.60
N SER A 35 -37.42 52.20 -4.49
CA SER A 35 -37.80 50.80 -4.48
C SER A 35 -39.29 50.65 -4.71
N ASN A 36 -39.68 50.28 -5.94
CA ASN A 36 -40.99 49.67 -6.20
C ASN A 36 -40.94 48.43 -7.13
N LEU A 37 -39.76 47.82 -7.33
CA LEU A 37 -39.62 46.57 -8.11
C LEU A 37 -38.62 45.55 -7.52
N ILE A 38 -38.41 45.55 -6.20
CA ILE A 38 -37.42 44.65 -5.56
C ILE A 38 -38.14 43.60 -4.71
N ASP A 39 -38.87 42.69 -5.36
CA ASP A 39 -39.18 41.40 -4.75
C ASP A 39 -38.93 40.18 -5.65
N ASN A 40 -38.60 40.36 -6.94
CA ASN A 40 -38.32 39.22 -7.82
C ASN A 40 -36.90 39.16 -8.42
N THR A 41 -35.99 40.06 -8.06
CA THR A 41 -34.61 40.06 -8.60
C THR A 41 -33.52 39.48 -7.68
N LYS A 42 -33.86 39.11 -6.43
CA LYS A 42 -32.96 38.29 -5.58
C LYS A 42 -32.80 36.86 -6.10
N ASN A 43 -33.66 36.40 -7.02
CA ASN A 43 -33.60 35.07 -7.62
C ASN A 43 -32.77 34.96 -8.91
N ILE A 44 -32.30 36.07 -9.51
CA ILE A 44 -31.60 36.02 -10.81
C ILE A 44 -30.08 36.22 -10.68
N LYS A 45 -29.58 36.91 -9.64
CA LYS A 45 -28.12 37.01 -9.39
C LYS A 45 -27.52 35.76 -8.73
N ASN A 46 -28.34 34.86 -8.19
CA ASN A 46 -27.88 33.55 -7.69
C ASN A 46 -27.74 32.48 -8.79
N THR A 47 -28.17 32.77 -10.02
CA THR A 47 -28.22 31.79 -11.13
C THR A 47 -27.12 31.95 -12.16
N ILE A 48 -26.32 33.04 -12.14
CA ILE A 48 -25.28 33.28 -13.16
C ILE A 48 -23.84 32.95 -12.68
N ASN A 49 -23.61 32.71 -11.38
CA ASN A 49 -22.28 32.34 -10.86
C ASN A 49 -22.17 30.92 -10.27
N LYS A 50 -22.98 29.98 -10.77
CA LYS A 50 -22.91 28.56 -10.36
C LYS A 50 -22.52 27.63 -11.52
N VAL A 51 -21.57 28.04 -12.35
CA VAL A 51 -20.85 27.07 -13.19
C VAL A 51 -19.92 26.31 -12.26
N SER A 52 -20.39 25.17 -11.74
CA SER A 52 -19.63 24.25 -10.91
C SER A 52 -18.38 23.78 -11.66
N LYS A 53 -17.24 24.45 -11.46
CA LYS A 53 -15.96 24.07 -12.08
C LYS A 53 -15.42 22.72 -11.56
N HIS A 54 -15.98 22.19 -10.48
CA HIS A 54 -15.46 21.02 -9.79
C HIS A 54 -16.38 19.82 -10.03
N LYS A 55 -16.23 19.17 -11.19
CA LYS A 55 -16.93 17.93 -11.54
C LYS A 55 -16.10 16.72 -11.07
N CYS A 56 -16.75 15.71 -10.49
CA CYS A 56 -16.09 14.46 -10.15
C CYS A 56 -15.84 13.63 -11.42
N PRO A 57 -14.61 13.08 -11.60
CA PRO A 57 -14.25 12.32 -12.80
C PRO A 57 -14.81 10.89 -12.80
N TYR A 58 -15.30 10.40 -11.64
CA TYR A 58 -15.79 9.03 -11.48
C TYR A 58 -17.31 8.92 -11.42
N CYS A 59 -17.98 9.97 -10.94
CA CYS A 59 -19.43 10.08 -11.00
C CYS A 59 -19.75 11.52 -11.32
N ASP A 60 -20.63 11.79 -12.29
CA ASP A 60 -20.86 13.12 -12.88
C ASP A 60 -21.39 14.22 -11.93
N LYS A 61 -21.34 13.99 -10.61
CA LYS A 61 -21.63 14.94 -9.55
C LYS A 61 -20.75 16.18 -9.68
N LYS A 62 -21.42 17.32 -9.55
CA LYS A 62 -20.85 18.66 -9.67
C LYS A 62 -20.82 19.32 -8.28
N PHE A 63 -19.71 19.95 -7.95
CA PHE A 63 -19.49 20.60 -6.67
C PHE A 63 -19.26 22.10 -6.84
N SER A 64 -19.75 22.88 -5.89
CA SER A 64 -19.55 24.33 -5.86
C SER A 64 -18.13 24.72 -5.45
N ARG A 65 -17.40 23.84 -4.76
CA ARG A 65 -16.05 24.08 -4.24
C ARG A 65 -15.13 22.87 -4.42
N SER A 66 -13.83 23.12 -4.56
CA SER A 66 -12.78 22.10 -4.78
C SER A 66 -12.58 21.17 -3.58
N ASP A 67 -12.67 21.70 -2.37
CA ASP A 67 -12.58 20.92 -1.11
C ASP A 67 -13.68 19.87 -0.99
N SER A 68 -14.90 20.25 -1.39
CA SER A 68 -16.08 19.39 -1.40
C SER A 68 -15.94 18.26 -2.43
N LEU A 69 -15.37 18.58 -3.60
CA LEU A 69 -15.00 17.57 -4.61
C LEU A 69 -13.93 16.60 -4.07
N LYS A 70 -12.85 17.10 -3.45
CA LYS A 70 -11.79 16.26 -2.88
C LYS A 70 -12.32 15.33 -1.79
N ARG A 71 -13.13 15.86 -0.87
CA ARG A 71 -13.78 15.06 0.18
C ARG A 71 -14.70 14.00 -0.41
N HIS A 72 -15.43 14.34 -1.47
CA HIS A 72 -16.26 13.39 -2.18
C HIS A 72 -15.44 12.25 -2.80
N ILE A 73 -14.43 12.57 -3.62
CA ILE A 73 -13.55 11.59 -4.28
C ILE A 73 -12.88 10.66 -3.24
N ASN A 74 -12.47 11.18 -2.09
CA ASN A 74 -11.70 10.41 -1.13
C ASN A 74 -12.53 9.59 -0.14
N LYS A 75 -13.80 9.96 0.12
CA LYS A 75 -14.56 9.36 1.22
C LYS A 75 -15.93 8.80 0.83
N THR A 76 -16.55 9.29 -0.25
CA THR A 76 -17.99 9.02 -0.50
C THR A 76 -18.35 8.81 -1.97
N CYS A 77 -17.37 8.81 -2.88
CA CYS A 77 -17.63 8.59 -4.28
C CYS A 77 -17.91 7.10 -4.54
N LYS A 78 -19.19 6.74 -4.56
CA LYS A 78 -19.65 5.37 -4.76
C LYS A 78 -19.05 4.71 -6.02
N PHE A 79 -19.02 5.40 -7.16
CA PHE A 79 -18.44 4.86 -8.39
C PHE A 79 -16.93 4.59 -8.28
N LYS A 80 -16.17 5.46 -7.60
CA LYS A 80 -14.74 5.23 -7.37
C LYS A 80 -14.52 4.04 -6.42
N ILE A 81 -15.29 3.98 -5.34
CA ILE A 81 -15.23 2.88 -4.37
C ILE A 81 -15.60 1.54 -5.05
N ASP A 82 -16.68 1.52 -5.83
CA ASP A 82 -17.11 0.34 -6.58
C ASP A 82 -16.06 -0.06 -7.64
N MET A 83 -15.41 0.91 -8.30
CA MET A 83 -14.33 0.64 -9.25
C MET A 83 -13.04 0.14 -8.57
N GLU A 84 -12.68 0.67 -7.40
CA GLU A 84 -11.55 0.18 -6.58
C GLU A 84 -11.82 -1.24 -6.06
N ASN A 85 -13.03 -1.51 -5.58
CA ASN A 85 -13.46 -2.85 -5.15
C ASN A 85 -13.47 -3.84 -6.33
N ASN A 86 -13.91 -3.41 -7.52
CA ASN A 86 -13.92 -4.26 -8.70
C ASN A 86 -12.49 -4.52 -9.22
N ASN A 87 -11.61 -3.52 -9.15
CA ASN A 87 -10.18 -3.71 -9.43
C ASN A 87 -9.52 -4.66 -8.42
N GLU A 88 -9.81 -4.54 -7.13
CA GLU A 88 -9.34 -5.48 -6.10
C GLU A 88 -9.84 -6.90 -6.38
N MET A 89 -11.11 -7.06 -6.80
CA MET A 89 -11.67 -8.35 -7.20
C MET A 89 -11.01 -8.92 -8.47
N ILE A 90 -10.68 -8.07 -9.44
CA ILE A 90 -9.93 -8.46 -10.65
C ILE A 90 -8.49 -8.86 -10.29
N TYR A 91 -7.82 -8.11 -9.41
CA TYR A 91 -6.48 -8.45 -8.91
C TYR A 91 -6.47 -9.78 -8.17
N ASN A 92 -7.47 -10.04 -7.33
CA ASN A 92 -7.61 -11.30 -6.61
C ASN A 92 -7.86 -12.47 -7.57
N LYS A 93 -8.69 -12.29 -8.60
CA LYS A 93 -8.90 -13.31 -9.66
C LYS A 93 -7.63 -13.55 -10.49
N LEU A 94 -6.88 -12.50 -10.80
CA LEU A 94 -5.57 -12.61 -11.49
C LEU A 94 -4.56 -13.35 -10.62
N PHE A 95 -4.51 -13.05 -9.32
CA PHE A 95 -3.64 -13.74 -8.36
C PHE A 95 -3.97 -15.23 -8.28
N GLN A 96 -5.25 -15.58 -8.14
CA GLN A 96 -5.72 -16.97 -8.12
C GLN A 96 -5.31 -17.70 -9.41
N LYS A 97 -5.51 -17.08 -10.56
CA LYS A 97 -5.17 -17.69 -11.86
C LYS A 97 -3.66 -17.87 -12.05
N ILE A 98 -2.84 -16.98 -11.49
CA ILE A 98 -1.37 -17.14 -11.45
C ILE A 98 -0.98 -18.31 -10.54
N GLU A 99 -1.67 -18.49 -9.42
CA GLU A 99 -1.43 -19.60 -8.48
C GLU A 99 -1.82 -20.95 -9.11
N ASP A 100 -2.96 -21.02 -9.80
CA ASP A 100 -3.41 -22.20 -10.53
C ASP A 100 -2.42 -22.56 -11.67
N LEU A 101 -1.95 -21.57 -12.44
CA LEU A 101 -0.96 -21.78 -13.50
C LEU A 101 0.40 -22.25 -12.97
N LYS A 102 0.81 -21.83 -11.77
CA LYS A 102 2.04 -22.32 -11.14
C LYS A 102 1.91 -23.78 -10.75
N ASN A 103 0.79 -24.17 -10.15
CA ASN A 103 0.51 -25.55 -9.80
C ASN A 103 0.48 -26.47 -11.06
N ASP A 104 -0.02 -25.95 -12.18
CA ASP A 104 0.00 -26.65 -13.49
C ASP A 104 1.42 -26.76 -14.10
N ILE A 105 2.32 -25.81 -13.80
CA ILE A 105 3.73 -25.88 -14.22
C ILE A 105 4.49 -26.87 -13.34
N ASP A 106 4.26 -26.84 -12.02
CA ASP A 106 4.92 -27.72 -11.04
C ASP A 106 4.52 -29.19 -11.26
N SER A 107 3.28 -29.46 -11.66
CA SER A 107 2.86 -30.80 -12.06
C SER A 107 3.48 -31.27 -13.39
N LYS A 108 3.86 -30.35 -14.28
CA LYS A 108 4.54 -30.67 -15.55
C LYS A 108 6.06 -30.81 -15.43
N THR A 109 6.70 -30.13 -14.48
CA THR A 109 8.14 -30.30 -14.20
C THR A 109 8.43 -31.64 -13.51
N PHE A 110 7.54 -32.10 -12.63
CA PHE A 110 7.62 -33.42 -11.99
C PHE A 110 7.63 -34.61 -12.96
N ILE A 111 7.05 -34.48 -14.16
CA ILE A 111 7.04 -35.55 -15.18
C ILE A 111 8.36 -35.59 -15.97
N LYS A 112 9.09 -34.46 -16.07
CA LYS A 112 10.38 -34.42 -16.76
C LYS A 112 11.52 -34.98 -15.91
N GLU A 113 11.49 -34.78 -14.59
CA GLU A 113 12.52 -35.31 -13.68
C GLU A 113 12.37 -36.83 -13.43
N ASN A 114 11.15 -37.36 -13.38
CA ASN A 114 10.92 -38.79 -13.20
C ASN A 114 11.30 -39.65 -14.43
N ASN A 115 11.31 -39.07 -15.63
CA ASN A 115 11.71 -39.80 -16.84
C ASN A 115 13.24 -39.84 -17.05
N GLN A 116 14.01 -39.00 -16.36
CA GLN A 116 15.48 -39.02 -16.44
C GLN A 116 16.13 -39.92 -15.37
N HIS A 117 15.44 -40.21 -14.27
CA HIS A 117 15.98 -41.03 -13.19
C HIS A 117 15.85 -42.55 -13.39
N HIS A 118 15.21 -43.02 -14.47
CA HIS A 118 14.95 -44.45 -14.68
C HIS A 118 15.96 -45.20 -15.57
N GLN A 119 17.10 -44.59 -15.96
CA GLN A 119 18.11 -45.26 -16.80
C GLN A 119 19.45 -45.59 -16.11
N ILE A 120 19.63 -45.36 -14.81
CA ILE A 120 20.89 -45.69 -14.13
C ILE A 120 20.62 -46.47 -12.85
N ASN A 121 20.32 -47.76 -12.99
CA ASN A 121 20.67 -48.84 -12.06
C ASN A 121 19.87 -50.09 -12.40
N TYR A 122 20.42 -50.96 -13.26
CA TYR A 122 20.22 -52.41 -13.20
C TYR A 122 21.31 -53.07 -14.02
N ASN A 123 22.48 -53.26 -13.40
CA ASN A 123 23.45 -54.29 -13.78
C ASN A 123 23.92 -54.95 -12.49
N ALA A 124 23.05 -55.79 -11.92
CA ALA A 124 23.46 -56.88 -11.04
C ALA A 124 22.38 -57.96 -11.12
N GLU A 125 22.84 -59.15 -11.50
CA GLU A 125 22.22 -60.46 -11.28
C GLU A 125 21.10 -60.91 -12.23
N THR A 126 21.59 -61.59 -13.26
CA THR A 126 20.96 -62.67 -14.00
C THR A 126 20.40 -63.82 -13.14
N ILE A 127 19.17 -64.22 -13.50
CA ILE A 127 18.67 -65.62 -13.62
C ILE A 127 18.16 -66.32 -12.34
N ASN A 128 16.82 -66.38 -12.16
CA ASN A 128 16.04 -67.63 -12.34
C ASN A 128 14.52 -67.47 -12.05
N ASN A 129 13.74 -67.57 -13.13
CA ASN A 129 12.53 -68.40 -13.32
C ASN A 129 11.41 -68.52 -12.26
N THR A 130 10.29 -67.86 -12.60
CA THR A 130 8.92 -68.40 -12.78
C THR A 130 8.05 -68.91 -11.61
N LYS A 131 6.80 -68.39 -11.63
CA LYS A 131 5.45 -69.04 -11.53
C LYS A 131 4.54 -68.68 -10.34
N ASN A 132 3.26 -68.56 -10.73
CA ASN A 132 1.98 -68.50 -9.98
C ASN A 132 1.60 -67.12 -9.42
N ILE A 133 0.64 -66.41 -10.02
CA ILE A 133 -0.82 -66.60 -9.92
C ILE A 133 -1.26 -66.63 -8.46
N ASP A 134 -1.83 -65.51 -7.97
CA ASP A 134 -3.22 -65.54 -7.50
C ASP A 134 -3.79 -64.14 -7.24
N ALA A 135 -4.99 -63.94 -7.76
CA ALA A 135 -5.79 -62.76 -7.59
C ALA A 135 -6.45 -62.77 -6.20
N ARG A 136 -6.13 -61.79 -5.36
CA ARG A 136 -7.03 -61.35 -4.27
C ARG A 136 -7.07 -59.83 -4.16
N LYS A 137 -8.23 -59.29 -4.56
CA LYS A 137 -8.71 -57.96 -4.23
C LYS A 137 -8.62 -57.76 -2.72
N THR A 138 -7.85 -56.77 -2.29
CA THR A 138 -8.06 -56.12 -1.00
C THR A 138 -7.87 -54.62 -1.21
N THR A 139 -8.98 -53.93 -1.44
CA THR A 139 -9.05 -52.48 -1.51
C THR A 139 -8.93 -51.93 -0.10
N ASN A 140 -7.71 -51.84 0.42
CA ASN A 140 -7.44 -51.02 1.60
C ASN A 140 -7.19 -49.60 1.07
N ASN A 141 -8.21 -48.75 1.18
CA ASN A 141 -8.03 -47.30 1.11
C ASN A 141 -7.17 -46.88 2.30
N ILE A 142 -5.86 -47.08 2.19
CA ILE A 142 -4.88 -46.37 3.00
C ILE A 142 -4.85 -44.96 2.40
N THR A 143 -5.70 -44.08 2.93
CA THR A 143 -5.45 -42.64 2.85
C THR A 143 -4.13 -42.39 3.55
N ASN A 144 -3.04 -42.49 2.81
CA ASN A 144 -1.76 -41.94 3.19
C ASN A 144 -1.97 -40.43 3.27
N ASN A 145 -2.36 -39.95 4.45
CA ASN A 145 -2.11 -38.57 4.83
C ASN A 145 -0.59 -38.45 4.93
N ILE A 146 0.07 -38.25 3.79
CA ILE A 146 1.45 -37.81 3.73
C ILE A 146 1.41 -36.37 4.26
N GLN A 147 1.43 -36.24 5.59
CA GLN A 147 1.88 -35.00 6.20
C GLN A 147 3.35 -34.90 5.82
N ASN A 148 3.63 -34.21 4.71
CA ASN A 148 4.95 -33.74 4.35
C ASN A 148 5.44 -32.83 5.49
N ASN A 149 6.01 -33.45 6.53
CA ASN A 149 6.66 -32.75 7.61
C ASN A 149 8.07 -32.40 7.14
N GLN A 150 8.17 -31.56 6.12
CA GLN A 150 9.45 -30.98 5.73
C GLN A 150 9.93 -30.11 6.89
N ASN A 151 11.04 -30.52 7.48
CA ASN A 151 11.68 -29.79 8.58
C ASN A 151 12.39 -28.58 7.98
N ILE A 152 11.82 -27.38 8.15
CA ILE A 152 12.35 -26.14 7.58
C ILE A 152 13.41 -25.61 8.54
N ASN A 153 14.68 -25.64 8.13
CA ASN A 153 15.78 -25.07 8.89
C ASN A 153 15.71 -23.54 8.83
N VAL A 154 15.34 -22.91 9.94
CA VAL A 154 15.12 -21.46 10.01
C VAL A 154 16.44 -20.72 10.12
N VAL A 155 16.67 -19.79 9.19
CA VAL A 155 17.86 -18.93 9.22
C VAL A 155 17.73 -17.91 10.34
N SER A 156 18.83 -17.66 11.06
CA SER A 156 18.85 -16.67 12.13
C SER A 156 18.60 -15.27 11.56
N PHE A 157 17.81 -14.48 12.28
CA PHE A 157 17.52 -13.09 11.94
C PHE A 157 18.81 -12.28 11.73
N GLY A 158 18.88 -11.55 10.62
CA GLY A 158 20.04 -10.75 10.21
C GLY A 158 21.13 -11.55 9.49
N LYS A 159 20.90 -12.85 9.23
CA LYS A 159 21.78 -13.70 8.42
C LYS A 159 21.10 -14.17 7.13
N GLU A 160 20.05 -13.47 6.70
CA GLU A 160 19.37 -13.78 5.44
C GLU A 160 20.30 -13.45 4.26
N ASP A 161 20.40 -14.36 3.30
CA ASP A 161 21.10 -14.06 2.06
C ASP A 161 20.18 -13.20 1.19
N MET A 162 20.61 -11.98 0.86
CA MET A 162 19.85 -11.06 0.00
C MET A 162 20.09 -11.31 -1.50
N GLY A 163 20.93 -12.28 -1.87
CA GLY A 163 21.29 -12.60 -3.25
C GLY A 163 20.11 -13.03 -4.13
N PHE A 164 19.03 -13.55 -3.55
CA PHE A 164 17.82 -13.91 -4.31
C PHE A 164 17.01 -12.68 -4.77
N ILE A 165 17.31 -11.49 -4.25
CA ILE A 165 16.64 -10.25 -4.62
C ILE A 165 17.23 -9.72 -5.93
N THR A 166 16.56 -10.01 -7.04
CA THR A 166 17.00 -9.57 -8.36
C THR A 166 16.89 -8.06 -8.54
N ASP A 167 17.62 -7.51 -9.50
CA ASP A 167 17.57 -6.07 -9.81
C ASP A 167 16.17 -5.64 -10.29
N ALA A 168 15.42 -6.53 -10.95
CA ALA A 168 14.02 -6.27 -11.30
C ALA A 168 13.14 -6.07 -10.05
N VAL A 169 13.35 -6.87 -9.01
CA VAL A 169 12.67 -6.70 -7.72
C VAL A 169 13.14 -5.41 -7.04
N CYS A 170 14.44 -5.10 -7.08
CA CYS A 170 14.97 -3.85 -6.52
C CYS A 170 14.32 -2.62 -7.19
N LYS A 171 14.22 -2.60 -8.53
CA LYS A 171 13.52 -1.54 -9.28
C LYS A 171 12.06 -1.40 -8.87
N TYR A 172 11.36 -2.53 -8.68
CA TYR A 172 9.97 -2.53 -8.20
C TYR A 172 9.84 -1.94 -6.80
N LEU A 173 10.76 -2.29 -5.89
CA LEU A 173 10.78 -1.79 -4.52
C LEU A 173 11.04 -0.27 -4.52
N ILE A 174 12.11 0.17 -5.19
CA ILE A 174 12.52 1.59 -5.26
C ILE A 174 11.39 2.50 -5.78
N ASP A 175 10.59 2.04 -6.74
CA ASP A 175 9.46 2.82 -7.26
C ASP A 175 8.35 3.12 -6.22
N ARG A 176 8.40 2.49 -5.04
CA ARG A 176 7.46 2.69 -3.94
C ARG A 176 7.88 3.82 -2.97
N GLY A 177 9.07 4.41 -3.10
CA GLY A 177 9.53 5.50 -2.23
C GLY A 177 9.52 5.11 -0.75
N PHE A 178 8.78 5.83 0.11
CA PHE A 178 8.66 5.49 1.54
C PHE A 178 8.18 4.05 1.83
N LYS A 179 7.38 3.47 0.92
CA LYS A 179 6.88 2.09 1.08
C LYS A 179 7.87 1.02 0.59
N SER A 180 9.08 1.41 0.16
CA SER A 180 10.11 0.45 -0.29
C SER A 180 10.58 -0.43 0.87
N ILE A 181 10.83 0.16 2.04
CA ILE A 181 11.36 -0.56 3.22
C ILE A 181 10.34 -1.58 3.75
N PRO A 182 9.07 -1.25 4.04
CA PRO A 182 8.10 -2.24 4.50
C PRO A 182 7.89 -3.38 3.48
N LYS A 183 7.91 -3.06 2.18
CA LYS A 183 7.79 -4.09 1.13
C LYS A 183 9.03 -4.97 1.01
N LEU A 184 10.22 -4.44 1.24
CA LEU A 184 11.42 -5.27 1.31
C LEU A 184 11.37 -6.20 2.52
N VAL A 185 10.96 -5.70 3.70
CA VAL A 185 10.76 -6.54 4.89
C VAL A 185 9.76 -7.66 4.61
N GLU A 186 8.63 -7.35 3.97
CA GLU A 186 7.64 -8.34 3.55
C GLU A 186 8.23 -9.39 2.61
N PHE A 187 9.00 -8.94 1.61
CA PHE A 187 9.60 -9.80 0.60
C PHE A 187 10.70 -10.71 1.14
N VAL A 188 11.40 -10.30 2.20
CA VAL A 188 12.42 -11.13 2.84
C VAL A 188 11.80 -12.08 3.86
N HIS A 189 11.05 -11.54 4.82
CA HIS A 189 10.67 -12.29 6.02
C HIS A 189 9.32 -13.01 5.93
N PHE A 190 8.51 -12.73 4.90
CA PHE A 190 7.18 -13.31 4.75
C PHE A 190 6.92 -13.86 3.35
N ASN A 191 7.97 -14.16 2.60
CA ASN A 191 7.87 -14.75 1.28
C ASN A 191 7.60 -16.24 1.37
N LYS A 192 6.47 -16.70 0.81
CA LYS A 192 6.07 -18.12 0.82
C LYS A 192 7.10 -19.05 0.18
N ASN A 193 7.89 -18.55 -0.76
CA ASN A 193 8.93 -19.32 -1.46
C ASN A 193 10.23 -19.43 -0.65
N HIS A 194 10.41 -18.58 0.36
CA HIS A 194 11.56 -18.58 1.25
C HIS A 194 11.11 -18.71 2.72
N PRO A 195 10.46 -19.82 3.11
CA PRO A 195 9.99 -20.03 4.47
C PRO A 195 11.13 -20.10 5.51
N GLU A 196 12.35 -20.40 5.09
CA GLU A 196 13.57 -20.35 5.92
C GLU A 196 13.85 -18.96 6.50
N TYR A 197 13.34 -17.89 5.88
CA TYR A 197 13.46 -16.51 6.34
C TYR A 197 12.26 -16.02 7.14
N HIS A 198 11.27 -16.88 7.44
CA HIS A 198 10.14 -16.53 8.33
C HIS A 198 10.60 -16.54 9.80
N ASN A 199 11.52 -15.65 10.12
CA ASN A 199 12.34 -15.67 11.31
C ASN A 199 12.08 -14.49 12.26
N ILE A 200 11.05 -13.69 12.00
CA ILE A 200 10.67 -12.51 12.81
C ILE A 200 9.15 -12.31 12.78
N TYR A 201 8.54 -11.97 13.92
CA TYR A 201 7.13 -11.56 14.00
C TYR A 201 6.80 -10.89 15.33
N ILE A 202 5.69 -10.14 15.36
CA ILE A 202 5.14 -9.60 16.61
C ILE A 202 4.07 -10.56 17.17
N PRO A 203 4.28 -11.18 18.35
CA PRO A 203 3.31 -12.11 18.92
C PRO A 203 2.06 -11.40 19.44
N ASN A 204 2.23 -10.23 20.04
CA ASN A 204 1.18 -9.44 20.65
C ASN A 204 1.45 -7.94 20.42
N PHE A 205 0.48 -7.26 19.81
CA PHE A 205 0.61 -5.86 19.44
C PHE A 205 0.76 -4.90 20.65
N ARG A 206 0.19 -5.25 21.80
CA ARG A 206 0.22 -4.41 23.02
C ARG A 206 1.53 -4.48 23.78
N LYS A 207 2.33 -5.52 23.59
CA LYS A 207 3.57 -5.73 24.33
C LYS A 207 4.76 -5.10 23.57
N PRO A 208 5.79 -4.58 24.26
CA PRO A 208 6.96 -3.97 23.64
C PRO A 208 7.95 -5.02 23.12
N TYR A 209 7.50 -6.23 22.83
CA TYR A 209 8.35 -7.36 22.47
C TYR A 209 8.07 -7.87 21.08
N ILE A 210 9.14 -8.26 20.41
CA ILE A 210 9.14 -8.95 19.11
C ILE A 210 9.83 -10.30 19.27
N CYS A 211 9.38 -11.30 18.51
CA CYS A 211 9.99 -12.62 18.51
C CYS A 211 10.85 -12.78 17.26
N ILE A 212 12.12 -13.15 17.46
CA ILE A 212 13.07 -13.42 16.38
C ILE A 212 13.69 -14.81 16.56
N HIS A 213 14.11 -15.43 15.46
CA HIS A 213 14.93 -16.64 15.50
C HIS A 213 16.42 -16.26 15.54
N GLY A 214 17.16 -16.72 16.55
CA GLY A 214 18.57 -16.41 16.70
C GLY A 214 19.32 -17.53 17.42
N SER A 215 20.45 -17.96 16.84
CA SER A 215 21.28 -19.04 17.40
C SER A 215 20.50 -20.35 17.60
N GLY A 216 19.66 -20.71 16.64
CA GLY A 216 18.88 -21.97 16.64
C GLY A 216 17.67 -21.98 17.58
N LYS A 217 17.29 -20.84 18.16
CA LYS A 217 16.12 -20.74 19.04
C LYS A 217 15.35 -19.45 18.84
N TRP A 218 14.07 -19.48 19.21
CA TRP A 218 13.20 -18.31 19.24
C TRP A 218 13.43 -17.50 20.51
N ILE A 219 13.76 -16.21 20.36
CA ILE A 219 14.03 -15.29 21.46
C ILE A 219 13.14 -14.06 21.36
N LEU A 220 12.81 -13.46 22.51
CA LEU A 220 12.14 -12.17 22.58
C LEU A 220 13.17 -11.04 22.64
N ARG A 221 12.91 -9.96 21.93
CA ARG A 221 13.72 -8.73 21.92
C ARG A 221 12.84 -7.50 22.10
N ASN A 222 13.46 -6.36 22.40
CA ASN A 222 12.78 -5.07 22.35
C ASN A 222 12.28 -4.83 20.93
N ARG A 223 10.98 -4.57 20.79
CA ARG A 223 10.33 -4.39 19.50
C ARG A 223 10.86 -3.17 18.76
N ASP A 224 10.99 -2.02 19.42
CA ASP A 224 11.27 -0.77 18.75
C ASP A 224 12.73 -0.73 18.28
N GLU A 225 13.68 -1.15 19.13
CA GLU A 225 15.10 -1.31 18.77
C GLU A 225 15.30 -2.30 17.60
N THR A 226 14.56 -3.42 17.61
CA THR A 226 14.69 -4.42 16.53
C THR A 226 14.13 -3.90 15.21
N ILE A 227 13.05 -3.11 15.25
CA ILE A 227 12.46 -2.51 14.05
C ILE A 227 13.35 -1.40 13.49
N GLU A 228 13.99 -0.60 14.35
CA GLU A 228 14.99 0.39 13.94
C GLU A 228 16.13 -0.27 13.19
N LYS A 229 16.75 -1.30 13.79
CA LYS A 229 17.79 -2.08 13.12
C LYS A 229 17.31 -2.64 11.78
N LEU A 230 16.09 -3.18 11.73
CA LEU A 230 15.52 -3.71 10.50
C LEU A 230 15.35 -2.64 9.42
N ILE A 231 14.95 -1.43 9.80
CA ILE A 231 14.84 -0.30 8.87
C ILE A 231 16.22 0.06 8.33
N ASP A 232 17.22 0.21 9.20
CA ASP A 232 18.58 0.59 8.82
C ASP A 232 19.20 -0.44 7.87
N ASP A 233 19.17 -1.72 8.23
CA ASP A 233 19.70 -2.81 7.40
C ASP A 233 19.09 -2.82 5.99
N LYS A 234 17.77 -2.58 5.88
CA LYS A 234 17.05 -2.60 4.59
C LYS A 234 17.24 -1.31 3.80
N LYS A 235 17.46 -0.19 4.49
CA LYS A 235 17.75 1.11 3.89
C LYS A 235 19.13 1.10 3.25
N ASP A 236 20.13 0.58 3.93
CA ASP A 236 21.49 0.45 3.40
C ASP A 236 21.50 -0.39 2.13
N PHE A 237 20.87 -1.57 2.17
CA PHE A 237 20.74 -2.44 0.99
C PHE A 237 20.07 -1.75 -0.20
N LEU A 238 18.93 -1.09 -0.01
CA LEU A 238 18.23 -0.43 -1.11
C LEU A 238 18.99 0.80 -1.61
N THR A 239 19.71 1.50 -0.75
CA THR A 239 20.51 2.67 -1.14
C THR A 239 21.66 2.24 -2.04
N GLU A 240 22.38 1.17 -1.68
CA GLU A 240 23.42 0.59 -2.52
C GLU A 240 22.86 0.16 -3.88
N LYS A 241 21.75 -0.60 -3.88
CA LYS A 241 21.07 -1.02 -5.12
C LYS A 241 20.56 0.16 -5.95
N PHE A 242 20.10 1.23 -5.32
CA PHE A 242 19.66 2.43 -6.01
C PHE A 242 20.82 3.13 -6.73
N HIS A 243 22.01 3.23 -6.11
CA HIS A 243 23.19 3.79 -6.76
C HIS A 243 23.60 2.98 -7.99
N ASN A 244 23.59 1.65 -7.88
CA ASN A 244 23.97 0.76 -8.98
C ASN A 244 22.96 0.77 -10.13
N LEU A 245 21.66 0.93 -9.85
CA LEU A 245 20.57 0.82 -10.83
C LEU A 245 20.06 2.19 -11.31
N LYS A 246 20.64 3.30 -10.85
CA LYS A 246 20.13 4.66 -11.06
C LYS A 246 19.88 4.99 -12.53
N GLU A 247 20.76 4.57 -13.41
CA GLU A 247 20.68 4.85 -14.85
C GLU A 247 19.55 4.10 -15.56
N GLU A 248 19.15 2.96 -15.01
CA GLU A 248 18.11 2.09 -15.58
C GLU A 248 16.72 2.37 -14.98
N LEU A 249 16.64 3.26 -14.00
CA LEU A 249 15.40 3.60 -13.29
C LEU A 249 14.62 4.70 -14.01
N LYS A 250 13.29 4.63 -13.89
CA LYS A 250 12.42 5.69 -14.40
C LYS A 250 12.66 6.98 -13.60
N PRO A 251 12.60 8.17 -14.23
CA PRO A 251 12.74 9.44 -13.54
C PRO A 251 11.79 9.61 -12.35
N SER A 252 10.57 9.05 -12.45
CA SER A 252 9.60 9.05 -11.36
C SER A 252 10.05 8.22 -10.15
N SER A 253 10.69 7.07 -10.39
CA SER A 253 11.16 6.17 -9.34
C SER A 253 12.36 6.81 -8.63
N ILE A 254 13.28 7.40 -9.39
CA ILE A 254 14.41 8.19 -8.87
C ILE A 254 13.90 9.31 -7.96
N LYS A 255 12.92 10.09 -8.43
CA LYS A 255 12.34 11.20 -7.64
C LYS A 255 11.69 10.72 -6.33
N LYS A 256 10.92 9.62 -6.38
CA LYS A 256 10.25 9.08 -5.19
C LYS A 256 11.26 8.56 -4.16
N PHE A 257 12.31 7.88 -4.62
CA PHE A 257 13.30 7.29 -3.74
C PHE A 257 14.26 8.34 -3.17
N ASN A 258 14.69 9.33 -3.97
CA ASN A 258 15.44 10.48 -3.45
C ASN A 258 14.64 11.22 -2.37
N ARG A 259 13.33 11.44 -2.57
CA ARG A 259 12.50 12.04 -1.51
C ARG A 259 12.50 11.21 -0.23
N PHE A 260 12.54 9.89 -0.33
CA PHE A 260 12.66 9.02 0.84
C PHE A 260 14.01 9.23 1.54
N LEU A 261 15.12 9.28 0.78
CA LEU A 261 16.46 9.53 1.32
C LEU A 261 16.57 10.93 1.95
N ASP A 262 16.00 11.95 1.32
CA ASP A 262 16.05 13.34 1.80
C ASP A 262 15.27 13.53 3.12
N GLN A 263 14.19 12.76 3.32
CA GLN A 263 13.32 12.84 4.50
C GLN A 263 13.58 11.70 5.50
N GLN A 264 14.72 11.02 5.40
CA GLN A 264 15.02 9.84 6.20
C GLN A 264 15.26 10.16 7.69
N ASP A 265 15.70 11.38 8.00
CA ASP A 265 15.99 11.85 9.35
C ASP A 265 14.81 12.62 9.97
N ASP A 266 13.67 12.64 9.27
CA ASP A 266 12.42 13.22 9.77
C ASP A 266 11.75 12.22 10.73
N ASP A 267 11.59 12.62 12.00
CA ASP A 267 11.02 11.78 13.06
C ASP A 267 9.60 11.29 12.71
N GLU A 268 8.76 12.14 12.07
CA GLU A 268 7.40 11.76 11.70
C GLU A 268 7.40 10.70 10.60
N VAL A 269 8.29 10.82 9.63
CA VAL A 269 8.48 9.81 8.58
C VAL A 269 8.95 8.50 9.18
N LEU A 270 9.93 8.55 10.07
CA LEU A 270 10.49 7.37 10.72
C LEU A 270 9.44 6.66 11.59
N ASP A 271 8.63 7.41 12.33
CA ASP A 271 7.55 6.85 13.15
C ASP A 271 6.46 6.19 12.30
N ASN A 272 6.07 6.83 11.19
CA ASN A 272 5.13 6.23 10.23
C ASN A 272 5.69 4.92 9.65
N LEU A 273 6.98 4.90 9.33
CA LEU A 273 7.65 3.70 8.80
C LEU A 273 7.71 2.58 9.85
N LYS A 274 8.07 2.91 11.10
CA LYS A 274 8.02 1.97 12.23
C LYS A 274 6.62 1.40 12.40
N GLN A 275 5.58 2.23 12.30
CA GLN A 275 4.19 1.80 12.42
C GLN A 275 3.76 0.86 11.30
N ASP A 276 4.13 1.14 10.06
CA ASP A 276 3.87 0.24 8.92
C ASP A 276 4.50 -1.14 9.15
N ILE A 277 5.76 -1.18 9.58
CA ILE A 277 6.48 -2.43 9.86
C ILE A 277 5.85 -3.16 11.05
N LYS A 278 5.44 -2.46 12.12
CA LYS A 278 4.70 -3.07 13.25
C LYS A 278 3.44 -3.79 12.78
N LEU A 279 2.64 -3.14 11.94
CA LEU A 279 1.42 -3.72 11.39
C LEU A 279 1.74 -4.93 10.50
N LEU A 280 2.74 -4.82 9.62
CA LEU A 280 3.20 -5.91 8.76
C LEU A 280 3.59 -7.16 9.56
N LEU A 281 4.47 -6.99 10.55
CA LEU A 281 5.01 -8.07 11.39
C LEU A 281 3.94 -8.74 12.25
N TYR A 282 2.90 -8.00 12.64
CA TYR A 282 1.78 -8.55 13.41
C TYR A 282 0.78 -9.28 12.51
N ASN A 283 0.45 -8.69 11.36
CA ASN A 283 -0.55 -9.25 10.44
C ASN A 283 -0.05 -10.57 9.81
N ASN A 284 1.25 -10.66 9.50
CA ASN A 284 1.86 -11.85 8.88
C ASN A 284 2.43 -12.87 9.89
N ARG A 285 2.15 -12.71 11.20
CA ARG A 285 2.73 -13.53 12.27
C ARG A 285 2.48 -15.04 12.12
N ASP A 286 1.39 -15.42 11.47
CA ASP A 286 0.99 -16.83 11.37
C ASP A 286 1.91 -17.64 10.46
N SER A 287 2.65 -16.99 9.54
CA SER A 287 3.68 -17.64 8.75
C SER A 287 4.85 -18.08 9.65
N ALA A 288 5.42 -17.14 10.41
CA ALA A 288 6.53 -17.43 11.33
C ALA A 288 6.11 -18.34 12.51
N LYS A 289 4.88 -18.21 13.02
CA LYS A 289 4.37 -19.10 14.09
C LYS A 289 4.26 -20.55 13.64
N ARG A 290 3.84 -20.80 12.40
CA ARG A 290 3.78 -22.17 11.84
C ARG A 290 5.15 -22.82 11.78
N ILE A 291 6.18 -22.05 11.39
CA ILE A 291 7.56 -22.52 11.37
C ILE A 291 8.08 -22.81 12.79
N ARG A 292 7.75 -21.94 13.76
CA ARG A 292 8.08 -22.15 15.18
C ARG A 292 7.42 -23.37 15.82
N GLN A 293 6.23 -23.76 15.37
CA GLN A 293 5.54 -24.94 15.93
C GLN A 293 6.11 -26.25 15.40
N LYS A 294 6.81 -26.21 14.25
CA LYS A 294 7.38 -27.38 13.58
C LYS A 294 8.84 -27.65 13.95
N ASN A 295 9.55 -26.66 14.51
CA ASN A 295 10.94 -26.72 14.97
C ASN A 295 11.00 -26.62 16.50
#